data_AF-A0A954WG83-F1
#
_entry.id   AF-A0A954WG83-F1
#
_cell.length_a   1.000
_cell.length_b   1.000
_cell.length_c   1.000
_cell.angle_alpha   90.00
_cell.angle_beta   90.00
_cell.angle_gamma   90.00
#
_symmetry.space_group_name_H-M   'P 1'
#
loop_
_entity.id
_entity.type
_entity.pdbx_description
1 polymer ?
#
loop_
_entity_poly.entity_id
_entity_poly.type
_entity_poly.pdbx_seq_one_letter_code
_entity_poly.pdbx_strand_id
1 'polypeptide(L)'
;MTYKGQPVEGAAVNFYVDGSPAPSSATTDASGKFALSSFGDKEGAPIGSATVTVTKIQGGAGADPDNPGASASAGEPKNSLPDKYASTMTSPLQFEVKSGDANDFPIDLTD
;
A
#
# COMPACT_ATOMS: atom_id res chain seq x y z
N MET A 1 5.05 8.99 3.25
CA MET A 1 3.60 9.01 2.99
C MET A 1 2.94 10.08 3.84
N THR A 2 2.19 10.96 3.19
CA THR A 2 1.46 12.07 3.81
C THR A 2 0.04 12.13 3.26
N TYR A 3 -0.93 12.56 4.07
CA TYR A 3 -2.29 12.87 3.66
C TYR A 3 -2.68 14.22 4.24
N LYS A 4 -3.06 15.17 3.38
CA LYS A 4 -3.37 16.56 3.77
C LYS A 4 -2.27 17.20 4.65
N GLY A 5 -1.00 16.91 4.33
CA GLY A 5 0.17 17.40 5.06
C GLY A 5 0.46 16.70 6.40
N GLN A 6 -0.31 15.68 6.78
CA GLN A 6 -0.06 14.88 7.99
C GLN A 6 0.54 13.52 7.63
N PRO A 7 1.56 13.03 8.37
CA PRO A 7 2.07 11.68 8.17
C PRO A 7 0.96 10.68 8.50
N VAL A 8 0.82 9.66 7.64
CA VAL A 8 -0.19 8.63 7.84
C VAL A 8 0.48 7.39 8.41
N GLU A 9 0.16 7.09 9.65
CA GLU A 9 0.50 5.83 10.32
C GLU A 9 -0.52 4.74 10.03
N GLY A 10 -0.08 3.49 9.92
CA GLY A 10 -0.93 2.32 9.84
C GLY A 10 -1.75 2.21 8.55
N ALA A 11 -1.30 2.83 7.46
CA ALA A 11 -1.90 2.63 6.15
C ALA A 11 -1.24 1.44 5.46
N ALA A 12 -2.06 0.54 4.92
CA ALA A 12 -1.64 -0.54 4.06
C ALA A 12 -1.42 0.00 2.64
N VAL A 13 -0.22 -0.20 2.13
CA VAL A 13 0.24 0.23 0.81
C VAL A 13 0.56 -1.00 -0.01
N ASN A 14 -0.19 -1.23 -1.09
CA ASN A 14 0.04 -2.36 -1.99
C ASN A 14 0.54 -1.88 -3.35
N PHE A 15 1.65 -2.47 -3.80
CA PHE A 15 2.29 -2.24 -5.09
C PHE A 15 2.01 -3.40 -6.02
N TYR A 16 1.20 -3.15 -7.04
CA TYR A 16 0.88 -4.10 -8.10
C TYR A 16 1.84 -3.89 -9.26
N VAL A 17 2.97 -4.60 -9.24
CA VAL A 17 3.97 -4.54 -10.31
C VAL A 17 3.51 -5.36 -11.50
N ASP A 18 3.48 -4.74 -12.67
CA ASP A 18 3.15 -5.43 -13.92
C ASP A 18 4.17 -6.53 -14.21
N GLY A 19 3.68 -7.73 -14.54
CA GLY A 19 4.51 -8.91 -14.75
C GLY A 19 4.95 -9.64 -13.47
N SER A 20 4.52 -9.21 -12.28
CA SER A 20 4.77 -9.95 -11.03
C SER A 20 3.56 -10.76 -10.57
N PRO A 21 3.74 -12.02 -10.10
CA PRO A 21 2.62 -12.86 -9.68
C PRO A 21 1.99 -12.42 -8.35
N ALA A 22 2.69 -11.63 -7.55
CA ALA A 22 2.22 -11.16 -6.26
C ALA A 22 2.50 -9.67 -6.08
N PRO A 23 1.55 -8.90 -5.51
CA PRO A 23 1.81 -7.53 -5.13
C PRO A 23 2.74 -7.46 -3.92
N SER A 24 3.52 -6.38 -3.82
CA SER A 24 4.28 -6.08 -2.62
C SER A 24 3.45 -5.24 -1.67
N SER A 25 3.32 -5.65 -0.41
CA SER A 25 2.57 -4.92 0.61
C SER A 25 3.54 -4.25 1.59
N ALA A 26 3.15 -3.08 2.08
CA ALA A 26 3.84 -2.37 3.14
C ALA A 26 2.84 -1.75 4.10
N THR A 27 3.24 -1.56 5.35
CA THR A 27 2.47 -0.75 6.30
C THR A 27 3.27 0.50 6.65
N THR A 28 2.60 1.65 6.67
CA THR A 28 3.23 2.90 7.04
C THR A 28 3.38 3.03 8.56
N ASP A 29 4.51 3.55 9.00
CA ASP A 29 4.82 3.82 10.41
C ASP A 29 4.34 5.22 10.84
N ALA A 30 4.51 5.57 12.12
CA ALA A 30 4.17 6.88 12.71
C ALA A 30 4.75 8.07 11.95
N SER A 31 5.91 7.86 11.32
CA SER A 31 6.58 8.86 10.49
C SER A 31 6.11 8.87 9.03
N GLY A 32 5.09 8.08 8.67
CA GLY A 32 4.62 7.88 7.30
C GLY A 32 5.62 7.14 6.41
N LYS A 33 6.63 6.47 6.98
CA LYS A 33 7.59 5.64 6.23
C LYS A 33 7.06 4.23 6.11
N PHE A 34 7.37 3.56 5.01
CA PHE A 34 6.91 2.20 4.75
C PHE A 34 8.02 1.40 4.08
N ALA A 35 8.07 0.10 4.36
CA ALA A 35 9.03 -0.83 3.76
C ALA A 35 8.25 -1.87 2.97
N LEU A 36 8.52 -1.99 1.67
CA LEU A 36 7.88 -2.97 0.80
C LEU A 36 8.46 -4.35 1.05
N SER A 37 7.56 -5.30 1.29
CA SER A 37 7.88 -6.71 1.37
C SER A 37 7.21 -7.42 0.20
N SER A 38 8.00 -8.10 -0.63
CA SER A 38 7.48 -8.97 -1.68
C SER A 38 7.21 -10.37 -1.13
N PHE A 39 6.52 -11.18 -1.92
CA PHE A 39 6.15 -12.55 -1.56
C PHE A 39 7.38 -13.48 -1.58
N GLY A 40 7.55 -14.27 -0.52
CA GLY A 40 8.80 -14.97 -0.17
C GLY A 40 9.79 -14.02 0.49
N ASP A 41 10.75 -14.51 1.26
CA ASP A 41 11.72 -13.75 2.10
C ASP A 41 12.63 -12.74 1.36
N LYS A 42 12.22 -12.27 0.19
CA LYS A 42 12.85 -11.21 -0.59
C LYS A 42 12.32 -9.86 -0.15
N GLU A 43 13.19 -9.11 0.49
CA GLU A 43 13.00 -7.70 0.76
C GLU A 43 12.91 -6.89 -0.54
N GLY A 44 11.99 -5.91 -0.58
CA GLY A 44 11.81 -5.03 -1.73
C GLY A 44 10.64 -5.43 -2.64
N ALA A 45 10.50 -4.71 -3.76
CA ALA A 45 9.49 -4.96 -4.78
C ALA A 45 10.15 -5.40 -6.11
N PRO A 46 9.44 -6.18 -6.95
CA PRO A 46 9.93 -6.53 -8.28
C PRO A 46 10.12 -5.28 -9.15
N ILE A 47 11.10 -5.31 -10.04
CA ILE A 47 11.41 -4.22 -10.98
C ILE A 47 10.29 -4.15 -12.02
N GLY A 48 9.74 -2.96 -12.25
CA GLY A 48 8.68 -2.73 -13.23
C GLY A 48 7.75 -1.58 -12.87
N SER A 49 6.79 -1.32 -13.75
CA SER A 49 5.72 -0.35 -13.49
C SER A 49 4.74 -0.92 -12.47
N ALA A 50 4.54 -0.20 -11.38
CA ALA A 50 3.72 -0.61 -10.26
C ALA A 50 2.55 0.35 -10.04
N THR A 51 1.33 -0.19 -10.00
CA THR A 51 0.16 0.57 -9.55
C THR A 51 0.08 0.49 -8.04
N VAL A 52 -0.02 1.63 -7.38
CA VAL A 52 -0.02 1.72 -5.92
C VAL A 52 -1.40 1.99 -5.40
N THR A 53 -1.81 1.23 -4.41
CA THR A 53 -3.05 1.44 -3.68
C THR A 53 -2.76 1.65 -2.21
N VAL A 54 -3.57 2.48 -1.57
CA VAL A 54 -3.39 2.88 -0.19
C VAL A 54 -4.73 2.83 0.53
N THR A 55 -4.77 2.08 1.61
CA THR A 55 -5.96 1.94 2.45
C THR A 55 -5.59 2.13 3.91
N LYS A 56 -6.47 2.78 4.68
CA LYS A 56 -6.30 2.92 6.13
C LYS A 56 -7.60 2.51 6.79
N ILE A 57 -7.65 1.23 7.14
CA ILE A 57 -8.79 0.63 7.83
C ILE A 57 -8.47 0.62 9.32
N GLN A 58 -9.25 1.34 10.11
CA GLN A 58 -9.09 1.36 11.56
C GLN A 58 -9.49 -0.02 12.11
N GLY A 59 -8.49 -0.86 12.45
CA GLY A 59 -8.67 -2.23 12.93
C GLY A 59 -8.46 -3.34 11.89
N GLY A 60 -8.17 -3.01 10.63
CA GLY A 60 -7.84 -3.98 9.59
C GLY A 60 -6.33 -4.09 9.42
N ALA A 61 -5.71 -5.04 10.13
CA ALA A 61 -4.45 -5.61 9.67
C ALA A 61 -4.66 -6.12 8.23
N GLY A 62 -3.62 -5.97 7.41
CA GLY A 62 -3.67 -6.19 5.97
C GLY A 62 -4.37 -7.49 5.57
N ALA A 63 -5.00 -7.48 4.39
CA ALA A 63 -5.62 -8.66 3.81
C ALA A 63 -4.68 -9.87 3.97
N ASP A 64 -5.02 -10.79 4.87
CA ASP A 64 -4.39 -12.08 4.97
C ASP A 64 -4.47 -12.72 3.57
N PRO A 65 -3.33 -12.99 2.90
CA PRO A 65 -3.33 -13.56 1.55
C PRO A 65 -3.98 -14.95 1.50
N ASP A 66 -4.08 -15.63 2.65
CA ASP A 66 -4.75 -16.92 2.83
C ASP A 66 -6.24 -16.80 3.19
N ASN A 67 -6.76 -15.60 3.47
CA ASN A 67 -8.18 -15.41 3.80
C ASN A 67 -8.72 -14.03 3.35
N PRO A 68 -9.01 -13.85 2.04
CA PRO A 68 -9.55 -12.60 1.49
C PRO A 68 -10.95 -12.22 2.02
N GLY A 69 -11.55 -13.05 2.90
CA GLY A 69 -12.86 -12.83 3.51
C GLY A 69 -12.84 -12.54 5.01
N ALA A 70 -11.67 -12.51 5.68
CA ALA A 70 -11.58 -12.20 7.10
C ALA A 70 -11.68 -10.69 7.39
N SER A 71 -12.75 -10.05 6.90
CA SER A 71 -13.18 -8.76 7.44
C SER A 71 -13.75 -9.04 8.83
N ALA A 72 -12.96 -8.72 9.85
CA ALA A 72 -13.36 -8.84 11.24
C ALA A 72 -14.75 -8.23 11.45
N SER A 73 -15.67 -9.03 11.98
CA SER A 73 -16.96 -8.56 12.45
C SER A 73 -16.75 -7.57 13.61
N ALA A 74 -16.62 -6.26 13.34
CA ALA A 74 -16.71 -5.19 14.33
C ALA A 74 -16.77 -3.80 13.65
N GLY A 75 -17.95 -3.40 13.19
CA GLY A 75 -18.20 -2.08 12.59
C GLY A 75 -17.70 -1.97 11.14
N GLU A 76 -18.43 -1.26 10.30
CA GLU A 76 -18.00 -1.00 8.92
C GLU A 76 -16.55 -0.49 8.91
N PRO A 77 -15.63 -1.13 8.16
CA PRO A 77 -14.26 -0.66 8.03
C PRO A 77 -14.29 0.74 7.42
N LYS A 78 -14.19 1.77 8.25
CA LYS A 78 -14.20 3.15 7.78
C LYS A 78 -12.81 3.48 7.25
N ASN A 79 -12.68 3.51 5.92
CA ASN A 79 -11.48 4.03 5.27
C ASN A 79 -11.29 5.48 5.69
N SER A 80 -10.18 5.76 6.37
CA SER A 80 -9.79 7.14 6.72
C SER A 80 -9.17 7.90 5.53
N LEU A 81 -8.89 7.20 4.43
CA LEU A 81 -8.28 7.74 3.21
C LEU A 81 -9.29 7.72 2.05
N PRO A 82 -9.12 8.59 1.03
CA PRO A 82 -10.02 8.61 -0.12
C PRO A 82 -10.04 7.29 -0.88
N ASP A 83 -11.24 6.81 -1.23
CA ASP A 83 -11.45 5.54 -1.94
C ASP A 83 -10.76 5.49 -3.30
N LYS A 84 -10.49 6.65 -3.92
CA LYS A 84 -9.73 6.72 -5.17
C LYS A 84 -8.37 6.02 -5.05
N TYR A 85 -7.73 6.04 -3.89
CA TYR A 85 -6.45 5.37 -3.66
C TYR A 85 -6.61 3.90 -3.25
N ALA A 86 -7.80 3.46 -2.85
CA ALA A 86 -8.04 2.10 -2.38
C ALA A 86 -8.10 1.06 -3.50
N SER A 87 -8.28 1.48 -4.76
CA SER A 87 -8.42 0.59 -5.91
C SER A 87 -7.38 0.87 -6.99
N THR A 88 -6.83 -0.18 -7.60
CA THR A 88 -5.88 -0.05 -8.72
C THR A 88 -6.50 0.62 -9.95
N MET A 89 -7.82 0.54 -10.11
CA MET A 89 -8.55 1.14 -11.24
C MET A 89 -8.74 2.66 -11.10
N THR A 90 -8.82 3.16 -9.87
CA THR A 90 -9.07 4.59 -9.59
C THR A 90 -7.84 5.31 -9.06
N SER A 91 -6.84 4.55 -8.60
CA SER A 91 -5.65 5.14 -8.00
C SER A 91 -4.82 5.83 -9.07
N PRO A 92 -4.56 7.14 -8.91
CA PRO A 92 -3.65 7.84 -9.80
C PRO A 92 -2.17 7.55 -9.47
N LEU A 93 -1.90 6.75 -8.42
CA LEU A 93 -0.54 6.48 -7.94
C LEU A 93 0.09 5.37 -8.79
N GLN A 94 1.03 5.77 -9.64
CA GLN A 94 1.86 4.85 -10.42
C GLN A 94 3.33 5.16 -10.14
N PHE A 95 4.09 4.12 -9.82
CA PHE A 95 5.50 4.23 -9.51
C PHE A 95 6.28 3.19 -10.32
N GLU A 96 7.53 3.49 -10.64
CA GLU A 96 8.40 2.55 -11.35
C GLU A 96 9.47 2.06 -10.38
N VAL A 97 9.49 0.76 -10.12
CA VAL A 97 10.50 0.11 -9.28
C VAL A 97 11.71 -0.18 -10.14
N LYS A 98 12.88 0.33 -9.73
CA LYS A 98 14.16 0.19 -10.42
C LYS A 98 15.14 -0.66 -9.61
N SER A 99 15.99 -1.41 -10.30
CA SER A 99 17.02 -2.25 -9.67
C SER A 99 18.17 -1.40 -9.13
N GLY A 100 18.54 -1.58 -7.87
CA GLY A 100 19.74 -0.96 -7.27
C GLY A 100 19.52 0.46 -6.74
N ASP A 101 18.32 1.02 -6.88
CA ASP A 101 17.91 2.26 -6.25
C ASP A 101 17.22 2.01 -4.90
N ALA A 102 17.28 3.00 -4.00
CA ALA A 102 16.55 2.95 -2.73
C ALA A 102 15.02 2.93 -2.93
N ASN A 103 14.53 3.27 -4.14
CA ASN A 103 13.10 3.28 -4.49
C ASN A 103 12.26 4.06 -3.46
N ASP A 104 12.69 5.27 -3.11
CA ASP A 104 11.92 6.15 -2.22
C ASP A 104 10.73 6.70 -3.01
N PHE A 105 9.53 6.19 -2.70
CA PHE A 105 8.28 6.59 -3.33
C PHE A 105 7.53 7.55 -2.39
N PRO A 106 7.69 8.88 -2.56
CA PRO A 106 6.93 9.84 -1.78
C PRO A 106 5.46 9.78 -2.21
N ILE A 107 4.66 9.06 -1.43
CA ILE A 107 3.21 9.03 -1.59
C ILE A 107 2.63 10.25 -0.87
N ASP A 108 2.19 11.24 -1.63
CA ASP A 108 1.39 12.35 -1.12
C ASP A 108 -0.07 12.18 -1.55
N LEU A 109 -0.93 11.96 -0.57
CA LEU A 109 -2.35 11.85 -0.76
C LEU A 109 -2.94 13.26 -0.66
N THR A 110 -3.15 13.87 -1.82
CA THR A 110 -3.87 15.13 -1.99
C THR A 110 -5.30 14.83 -2.45
N ASP A 111 -6.23 15.04 -1.53
CA ASP A 111 -7.67 15.10 -1.82
C ASP A 111 -8.07 16.54 -2.09
#